data_AF-A0A432YVI5-F1
#
_entry.id   AF-A0A432YVI5-F1
#
_cell.length_a   1.000
_cell.length_b   1.000
_cell.length_c   1.000
_cell.angle_alpha   90.00
_cell.angle_beta   90.00
_cell.angle_gamma   90.00
#
_symmetry.space_group_name_H-M   'P 1'
#
loop_
_entity.id
_entity.type
_entity.pdbx_description
1 polymer ?
#
loop_
_entity_poly.entity_id
_entity_poly.type
_entity_poly.pdbx_seq_one_letter_code
_entity_poly.pdbx_strand_id
1 'polypeptide(L)'
;MDTEAPGFDPLSYTQVDDLSVTECFEKLKLVSNKSTYKDVAIWLGKTQMDYNNWRRSGKLPWFEIIRALLREGISLDWFFAPGQDLSKPQYVYSAADYTKASVREHEQWQRFNFLNAHRRVRPLLEKYQLESSRKAEAFLLECYLLSKDNFLNKEQAVELIARALAMDPPKTEELR
;
A
#
# COMPACT_ATOMS: atom_id res chain seq x y z
N MET A 1 -32.81 -10.10 21.83
CA MET A 1 -31.53 -9.77 22.49
C MET A 1 -30.65 -9.22 21.39
N ASP A 2 -30.74 -7.91 21.20
CA ASP A 2 -29.93 -7.20 20.22
C ASP A 2 -28.51 -7.10 20.78
N THR A 3 -27.60 -7.88 20.21
CA THR A 3 -26.17 -7.70 20.45
C THR A 3 -25.76 -6.43 19.72
N GLU A 4 -25.67 -5.31 20.44
CA GLU A 4 -25.03 -4.10 19.95
C GLU A 4 -23.66 -4.47 19.39
N ALA A 5 -23.41 -4.12 18.13
CA ALA A 5 -22.10 -4.25 17.52
C ALA A 5 -21.10 -3.45 18.39
N PRO A 6 -19.89 -3.98 18.64
CA PRO A 6 -18.89 -3.26 19.43
C PRO A 6 -18.71 -1.87 18.83
N GLY A 7 -18.84 -0.84 19.66
CA GLY A 7 -18.68 0.55 19.26
C GLY A 7 -17.31 0.74 18.64
N PHE A 8 -17.26 0.77 17.31
CA PHE A 8 -16.06 1.12 16.57
C PHE A 8 -15.91 2.63 16.69
N ASP A 9 -14.99 3.08 17.54
CA ASP A 9 -14.52 4.46 17.53
C ASP A 9 -13.48 4.59 16.40
N PRO A 10 -13.84 5.19 15.25
CA PRO A 10 -12.94 5.35 14.11
C PRO A 10 -11.75 6.27 14.39
N LEU A 11 -11.62 6.82 15.60
CA LEU A 11 -10.53 7.70 16.00
C LEU A 11 -9.63 7.11 17.09
N SER A 12 -9.93 5.92 17.62
CA SER A 12 -9.07 5.21 18.58
C SER A 12 -7.88 4.51 17.90
N TYR A 13 -7.16 5.22 17.03
CA TYR A 13 -5.90 4.73 16.50
C TYR A 13 -4.81 4.99 17.53
N THR A 14 -4.07 3.95 17.93
CA THR A 14 -2.79 4.15 18.63
C THR A 14 -1.88 4.93 17.68
N GLN A 15 -1.68 6.21 17.96
CA GLN A 15 -0.72 7.01 17.21
C GLN A 15 0.68 6.41 17.45
N VAL A 16 1.59 6.56 16.48
CA VAL A 16 2.99 6.10 16.60
C VAL A 16 3.65 6.63 17.86
N ASP A 17 3.22 7.82 18.31
CA ASP A 17 3.72 8.49 19.49
C ASP A 17 3.38 7.76 20.80
N ASP A 18 2.40 6.86 20.79
CA ASP A 18 1.98 6.05 21.94
C ASP A 18 2.50 4.61 21.91
N LEU A 19 3.29 4.24 20.90
CA LEU A 19 3.75 2.85 20.75
C LEU A 19 4.79 2.50 21.81
N SER A 20 4.50 1.49 22.62
CA SER A 20 5.50 0.98 23.58
C SER A 20 6.63 0.24 22.85
N VAL A 21 7.78 0.13 23.52
CA VAL A 21 8.92 -0.65 23.02
C VAL A 21 8.53 -2.11 22.73
N THR A 22 7.67 -2.68 23.55
CA THR A 22 7.20 -4.07 23.39
C THR A 22 6.32 -4.22 22.14
N GLU A 23 5.32 -3.34 21.96
CA GLU A 23 4.42 -3.40 20.80
C GLU A 23 5.17 -3.18 19.49
N CYS A 24 6.16 -2.28 19.50
CA CYS A 24 7.01 -2.05 18.33
C CYS A 24 7.78 -3.32 17.97
N PHE A 25 8.38 -3.97 18.97
CA PHE A 25 9.17 -5.19 18.75
C PHE A 25 8.30 -6.38 18.33
N GLU A 26 7.05 -6.46 18.78
CA GLU A 26 6.10 -7.44 18.24
C GLU A 26 5.79 -7.19 16.76
N LYS A 27 5.58 -5.93 16.36
CA LYS A 27 5.39 -5.61 14.94
C LYS A 27 6.64 -5.91 14.11
N LEU A 28 7.83 -5.63 14.64
CA LEU A 28 9.11 -5.93 13.98
C LEU A 28 9.36 -7.44 13.82
N LYS A 29 8.83 -8.29 14.69
CA LYS A 29 8.89 -9.75 14.52
C LYS A 29 8.20 -10.20 13.23
N LEU A 30 7.06 -9.58 12.90
CA LEU A 30 6.32 -9.86 11.66
C LEU A 30 7.16 -9.52 10.42
N VAL A 31 7.87 -8.40 10.46
CA VAL A 31 8.69 -7.92 9.34
C VAL A 31 9.97 -8.73 9.18
N SER A 32 10.68 -8.98 10.28
CA SER A 32 11.97 -9.65 10.29
C SER A 32 11.89 -11.18 10.27
N ASN A 33 10.67 -11.72 10.36
CA ASN A 33 10.37 -13.15 10.53
C ASN A 33 11.20 -13.79 11.67
N LYS A 34 11.29 -13.08 12.80
CA LYS A 34 12.02 -13.52 14.01
C LYS A 34 11.04 -13.87 15.12
N SER A 35 11.41 -14.85 15.94
CA SER A 35 10.59 -15.30 17.06
C SER A 35 10.90 -14.56 18.37
N THR A 36 12.12 -14.04 18.54
CA THR A 36 12.56 -13.42 19.80
C THR A 36 12.98 -11.97 19.63
N TYR A 37 12.80 -11.15 20.68
CA TYR A 37 13.26 -9.75 20.68
C TYR A 37 14.77 -9.61 20.58
N LYS A 38 15.52 -10.61 21.05
CA LYS A 38 16.96 -10.70 20.87
C LYS A 38 17.33 -10.70 19.40
N ASP A 39 16.66 -11.57 18.64
CA ASP A 39 16.94 -11.73 17.22
C ASP A 39 16.49 -10.50 16.43
N VAL A 40 15.41 -9.85 16.85
CA VAL A 40 15.00 -8.55 16.31
C VAL A 40 16.06 -7.48 16.57
N ALA A 41 16.58 -7.37 17.80
CA ALA A 41 17.63 -6.41 18.12
C ALA A 41 18.91 -6.66 17.30
N ILE A 42 19.29 -7.93 17.10
CA ILE A 42 20.42 -8.30 16.23
C ILE A 42 20.13 -7.95 14.77
N TRP A 43 18.91 -8.18 14.28
CA TRP A 43 18.51 -7.81 12.92
C TRP A 43 18.55 -6.28 12.69
N LEU A 44 18.25 -5.50 13.72
CA LEU A 44 18.45 -4.04 13.77
C LEU A 44 19.94 -3.62 13.88
N GLY A 45 20.86 -4.58 13.97
CA GLY A 45 22.31 -4.34 14.10
C GLY A 45 22.75 -3.98 15.53
N LYS A 46 21.99 -4.38 16.55
CA LYS A 46 22.20 -4.05 17.96
C LYS A 46 22.21 -5.31 18.83
N THR A 47 22.38 -5.14 20.13
CA THR A 47 22.49 -6.23 21.10
C THR A 47 21.23 -6.41 21.94
N GLN A 48 21.11 -7.54 22.63
CA GLN A 48 20.05 -7.75 23.63
C GLN A 48 20.08 -6.68 24.73
N MET A 49 21.27 -6.17 25.06
CA MET A 49 21.43 -5.13 26.08
C MET A 49 20.82 -3.80 25.63
N ASP A 50 20.95 -3.47 24.35
CA ASP A 50 20.33 -2.28 23.76
C ASP A 50 18.81 -2.35 23.86
N TYR A 51 18.22 -3.52 23.54
CA TYR A 51 16.78 -3.75 23.74
C TYR A 51 16.35 -3.53 25.19
N ASN A 52 17.09 -4.10 26.15
CA ASN A 52 16.77 -3.92 27.56
C ASN A 52 16.84 -2.43 27.97
N ASN A 53 17.79 -1.68 27.42
CA ASN A 53 17.93 -0.23 27.67
C ASN A 53 16.78 0.57 27.06
N TRP A 54 16.35 0.26 25.82
CA TRP A 54 15.18 0.88 25.22
C TRP A 54 13.92 0.59 26.02
N ARG A 55 13.71 -0.67 26.41
CA ARG A 55 12.56 -1.07 27.22
C ARG A 55 12.50 -0.33 28.56
N ARG A 56 13.65 -0.15 29.24
CA ARG A 56 13.72 0.60 30.51
C ARG A 56 13.49 2.10 30.32
N SER A 57 14.00 2.68 29.25
CA SER A 57 13.90 4.12 28.98
C SER A 57 12.60 4.53 28.29
N GLY A 58 11.84 3.57 27.75
CA GLY A 58 10.67 3.82 26.92
C GLY A 58 10.99 4.43 25.56
N LYS A 59 12.27 4.60 25.21
CA LYS A 59 12.69 5.27 23.97
C LYS A 59 12.89 4.28 22.85
N LEU A 60 12.17 4.48 21.75
CA LEU A 60 12.27 3.64 20.56
C LEU A 60 13.48 4.00 19.69
N PRO A 61 14.21 3.01 19.14
CA PRO A 61 15.34 3.23 18.25
C PRO A 61 14.87 3.51 16.82
N TRP A 62 14.21 4.66 16.62
CA TRP A 62 13.57 4.98 15.35
C TRP A 62 14.52 4.97 14.17
N PHE A 63 15.75 5.42 14.36
CA PHE A 63 16.77 5.45 13.32
C PHE A 63 17.14 4.05 12.81
N GLU A 64 17.37 3.11 13.73
CA GLU A 64 17.65 1.71 13.41
C GLU A 64 16.45 1.05 12.71
N ILE A 65 15.25 1.30 13.23
CA ILE A 65 14.00 0.75 12.68
C ILE A 65 13.80 1.22 11.24
N ILE A 66 13.86 2.54 10.99
CA ILE A 66 13.66 3.11 9.66
C ILE A 66 14.69 2.55 8.67
N ARG A 67 15.96 2.47 9.07
CA ARG A 67 17.01 1.90 8.22
C ARG A 67 16.75 0.44 7.87
N ALA A 68 16.35 -0.37 8.85
CA ALA A 68 16.09 -1.78 8.62
C ALA A 68 14.86 -1.99 7.72
N LEU A 69 13.79 -1.22 7.92
CA LEU A 69 12.61 -1.27 7.05
C LEU A 69 12.95 -0.90 5.61
N LEU A 70 13.70 0.19 5.40
CA LEU A 70 14.12 0.61 4.05
C LEU A 70 15.05 -0.42 3.39
N ARG A 71 15.94 -1.07 4.17
CA ARG A 71 16.83 -2.13 3.67
C ARG A 71 16.04 -3.35 3.15
N GLU A 72 14.97 -3.73 3.84
CA GLU A 72 14.10 -4.84 3.41
C GLU A 72 13.00 -4.41 2.42
N GLY A 73 12.98 -3.14 1.99
CA GLY A 73 11.96 -2.63 1.06
C GLY A 73 10.54 -2.55 1.66
N ILE A 74 10.44 -2.42 2.99
CA ILE A 74 9.15 -2.37 3.70
C ILE A 74 8.65 -0.93 3.76
N SER A 75 7.37 -0.73 3.44
CA SER A 75 6.71 0.57 3.51
C SER A 75 6.72 1.13 4.93
N LEU A 76 7.24 2.35 5.07
CA LEU A 76 7.20 3.08 6.34
C LEU A 76 5.76 3.43 6.72
N ASP A 77 4.92 3.81 5.76
CA ASP A 77 3.49 4.09 5.97
C ASP A 77 2.79 2.86 6.59
N TRP A 78 3.03 1.67 6.05
CA TRP A 78 2.48 0.43 6.60
C TRP A 78 2.95 0.16 8.04
N PHE A 79 4.23 0.46 8.33
CA PHE A 79 4.80 0.19 9.64
C PHE A 79 4.35 1.21 10.70
N PHE A 80 4.30 2.49 10.36
CA PHE A 80 3.99 3.55 11.31
C PHE A 80 2.49 3.86 11.37
N ALA A 81 1.81 3.86 10.24
CA ALA A 81 0.40 4.25 10.15
C ALA A 81 -0.44 3.15 9.47
N PRO A 82 -0.51 1.92 10.05
CA PRO A 82 -1.23 0.83 9.43
C PRO A 82 -2.72 1.20 9.28
N GLY A 83 -3.24 1.10 8.06
CA GLY A 83 -4.63 1.43 7.76
C GLY A 83 -4.93 2.93 7.61
N GLN A 84 -3.92 3.80 7.68
CA GLN A 84 -4.06 5.22 7.39
C GLN A 84 -3.51 5.55 6.00
N ASP A 85 -4.24 6.37 5.26
CA ASP A 85 -3.75 6.95 4.02
C ASP A 85 -2.95 8.22 4.35
N LEU A 86 -1.63 8.10 4.37
CA LEU A 86 -0.73 9.23 4.57
C LEU A 86 -0.66 10.09 3.30
N SER A 87 -0.69 11.41 3.48
CA SER A 87 -0.46 12.35 2.38
C SER A 87 0.99 12.26 1.92
N LYS A 88 1.19 11.97 0.63
CA LYS A 88 2.51 11.93 0.00
C LYS A 88 2.78 13.27 -0.67
N PRO A 89 3.79 14.04 -0.24
CA PRO A 89 4.15 15.26 -0.94
C PRO A 89 4.58 14.91 -2.37
N GLN A 90 4.19 15.75 -3.33
CA GLN A 90 4.60 15.58 -4.72
C GLN A 90 6.10 15.90 -4.82
N TYR A 91 6.91 14.85 -5.03
CA TYR A 91 8.34 15.03 -5.27
C TYR A 91 8.56 15.33 -6.76
N VAL A 92 9.05 16.53 -7.06
CA VAL A 92 9.47 16.89 -8.43
C VAL A 92 10.92 16.47 -8.58
N TYR A 93 11.16 15.37 -9.31
CA TYR A 93 12.51 14.89 -9.57
C TYR A 93 13.30 15.92 -10.39
N SER A 94 14.47 16.29 -9.87
CA SER A 94 15.47 17.06 -10.61
C SER A 94 16.35 16.14 -11.46
N ALA A 95 17.06 16.70 -12.45
CA ALA A 95 18.04 15.94 -13.23
C ALA A 95 19.12 15.27 -12.37
N ALA A 96 19.43 15.81 -11.18
CA ALA A 96 20.38 15.23 -10.25
C ALA A 96 19.81 13.97 -9.54
N ASP A 97 18.49 13.88 -9.35
CA ASP A 97 17.87 12.70 -8.72
C ASP A 97 18.00 11.44 -9.60
N TYR A 98 18.06 11.61 -10.92
CA TYR A 98 18.27 10.55 -11.90
C TYR A 98 19.66 9.91 -11.88
N THR A 99 20.61 10.47 -11.12
CA THR A 99 21.93 9.84 -10.89
C THR A 99 21.84 8.67 -9.91
N LYS A 100 20.74 8.58 -9.14
CA LYS A 100 20.50 7.47 -8.22
C LYS A 100 19.82 6.32 -8.99
N ALA A 101 20.42 5.13 -8.95
CA ALA A 101 19.91 3.92 -9.60
C ALA A 101 18.41 3.66 -9.29
N SER A 102 17.99 3.99 -8.06
CA SER A 102 16.61 3.81 -7.58
C SER A 102 15.55 4.58 -8.40
N VAL A 103 15.86 5.76 -8.94
CA VAL A 103 14.89 6.54 -9.73
C VAL A 103 14.71 5.91 -11.11
N ARG A 104 15.81 5.56 -11.77
CA ARG A 104 15.79 4.88 -13.07
C ARG A 104 15.13 3.50 -13.00
N GLU A 105 15.43 2.74 -11.95
CA GLU A 105 14.81 1.43 -11.69
C GLU A 105 13.31 1.56 -11.42
N HIS A 106 12.90 2.58 -10.66
CA HIS A 106 11.49 2.86 -10.42
C HIS A 106 10.73 3.21 -11.71
N GLU A 107 11.30 4.08 -12.57
CA GLU A 107 10.69 4.37 -13.88
C GLU A 107 10.60 3.14 -14.77
N GLN A 108 11.65 2.31 -14.80
CA GLN A 108 11.65 1.07 -15.57
C GLN A 108 10.56 0.12 -15.06
N TRP A 109 10.40 0.01 -13.75
CA TRP A 109 9.33 -0.75 -13.12
C TRP A 109 7.95 -0.20 -13.47
N GLN A 110 7.75 1.12 -13.42
CA GLN A 110 6.49 1.77 -13.83
C GLN A 110 6.14 1.46 -15.29
N ARG A 111 7.12 1.55 -16.20
CA ARG A 111 6.94 1.19 -17.62
C ARG A 111 6.53 -0.28 -17.77
N PHE A 112 7.21 -1.17 -17.06
CA PHE A 112 6.88 -2.60 -17.11
C PHE A 112 5.47 -2.88 -16.56
N ASN A 113 5.09 -2.22 -15.47
CA ASN A 113 3.73 -2.33 -14.93
C ASN A 113 2.67 -1.80 -15.87
N PHE A 114 2.93 -0.68 -16.55
CA PHE A 114 2.03 -0.16 -17.57
C PHE A 114 1.83 -1.17 -18.70
N LEU A 115 2.91 -1.77 -19.21
CA LEU A 115 2.83 -2.79 -20.26
C LEU A 115 2.05 -4.03 -19.80
N ASN A 116 2.24 -4.45 -18.54
CA ASN A 116 1.47 -5.55 -17.97
C ASN A 116 -0.02 -5.20 -17.82
N ALA A 117 -0.34 -4.01 -17.31
CA ALA A 117 -1.71 -3.54 -17.21
C ALA A 117 -2.37 -3.47 -18.59
N HIS A 118 -1.66 -2.93 -19.60
CA HIS A 118 -2.14 -2.87 -20.98
C HIS A 118 -2.47 -4.25 -21.55
N ARG A 119 -1.57 -5.22 -21.37
CA ARG A 119 -1.78 -6.61 -21.78
C ARG A 119 -3.03 -7.24 -21.14
N ARG A 120 -3.41 -6.80 -19.93
CA ARG A 120 -4.56 -7.32 -19.17
C ARG A 120 -5.87 -6.61 -19.53
N VAL A 121 -5.81 -5.30 -19.78
CA VAL A 121 -6.97 -4.49 -20.15
C VAL A 121 -7.40 -4.73 -21.59
N ARG A 122 -6.46 -4.96 -22.51
CA ARG A 122 -6.75 -5.10 -23.94
C ARG A 122 -7.80 -6.19 -24.26
N PRO A 123 -7.72 -7.42 -23.71
CA PRO A 123 -8.76 -8.42 -23.92
C PRO A 123 -10.16 -8.01 -23.41
N LEU A 124 -10.23 -7.17 -22.36
CA LEU A 124 -11.50 -6.67 -21.84
C LEU A 124 -12.10 -5.63 -22.79
N LEU A 125 -11.27 -4.74 -23.36
CA LEU A 125 -11.73 -3.80 -24.38
C LEU A 125 -12.33 -4.53 -25.57
N GLU A 126 -11.67 -5.59 -26.03
CA GLU A 126 -12.16 -6.43 -27.14
C GLU A 126 -13.47 -7.14 -26.77
N LYS A 127 -13.50 -7.81 -25.61
CA LYS A 127 -14.67 -8.55 -25.11
C LYS A 127 -15.92 -7.68 -24.99
N TYR A 128 -15.77 -6.43 -24.55
CA TYR A 128 -16.86 -5.49 -24.32
C TYR A 128 -17.04 -4.46 -25.43
N GLN A 129 -16.38 -4.63 -26.59
CA GLN A 129 -16.51 -3.75 -27.77
C GLN A 129 -16.14 -2.28 -27.50
N LEU A 130 -15.16 -2.06 -26.62
CA LEU A 130 -14.69 -0.73 -26.19
C LEU A 130 -13.38 -0.29 -26.89
N GLU A 131 -12.86 -1.08 -27.83
CA GLU A 131 -11.57 -0.90 -28.51
C GLU A 131 -11.38 0.48 -29.17
N SER A 132 -12.47 1.08 -29.65
CA SER A 132 -12.46 2.39 -30.31
C SER A 132 -12.44 3.56 -29.33
N SER A 133 -12.68 3.32 -28.05
CA SER A 133 -12.78 4.35 -27.02
C SER A 133 -11.47 4.51 -26.25
N ARG A 134 -10.65 5.48 -26.66
CA ARG A 134 -9.45 5.89 -25.91
C ARG A 134 -9.77 6.28 -24.46
N LYS A 135 -10.96 6.83 -24.20
CA LYS A 135 -11.41 7.18 -22.85
C LYS A 135 -11.63 5.92 -22.00
N ALA A 136 -12.28 4.89 -22.56
CA ALA A 136 -12.47 3.62 -21.86
C ALA A 136 -11.13 2.90 -21.61
N GLU A 137 -10.23 2.90 -22.59
CA GLU A 137 -8.89 2.35 -22.44
C GLU A 137 -8.11 3.03 -21.30
N ALA A 138 -8.05 4.37 -21.30
CA ALA A 138 -7.36 5.13 -20.27
C ALA A 138 -7.95 4.88 -18.87
N PHE A 139 -9.28 4.87 -18.76
CA PHE A 139 -9.96 4.68 -17.47
C PHE A 139 -9.76 3.25 -16.93
N LEU A 140 -9.83 2.23 -17.77
CA LEU A 140 -9.59 0.84 -17.34
C LEU A 140 -8.13 0.62 -16.93
N LEU A 141 -7.17 1.23 -17.63
CA LEU A 141 -5.75 1.21 -17.24
C LEU A 141 -5.53 1.88 -15.89
N GLU A 142 -6.15 3.05 -15.67
CA GLU A 142 -6.09 3.77 -14.41
C GLU A 142 -6.68 2.92 -13.27
N CYS A 143 -7.86 2.33 -13.46
CA CYS A 143 -8.49 1.45 -12.48
C CYS A 143 -7.60 0.23 -12.16
N TYR A 144 -6.99 -0.38 -13.18
CA TYR A 144 -6.08 -1.51 -12.97
C TYR A 144 -4.84 -1.12 -12.17
N LEU A 145 -4.21 0.01 -12.50
CA LEU A 145 -3.00 0.49 -11.83
C LEU A 145 -3.26 0.96 -10.38
N LEU A 146 -4.43 1.54 -10.11
CA LEU A 146 -4.81 2.04 -8.78
C LEU A 146 -5.41 0.97 -7.86
N SER A 147 -6.01 -0.08 -8.43
CA SER A 147 -6.59 -1.16 -7.63
C SER A 147 -5.55 -1.83 -6.72
N LYS A 148 -5.94 -2.13 -5.49
CA LYS A 148 -5.14 -2.92 -4.52
C LYS A 148 -5.85 -4.23 -4.28
N ASP A 149 -5.10 -5.33 -4.19
CA ASP A 149 -5.64 -6.65 -3.86
C ASP A 149 -6.02 -6.69 -2.37
N ASN A 150 -7.20 -6.17 -2.06
CA ASN A 150 -7.76 -6.23 -0.71
C ASN A 150 -8.95 -7.20 -0.70
N PHE A 151 -10.10 -6.76 -1.21
CA PHE A 151 -11.37 -7.49 -1.11
C PHE A 151 -11.79 -8.18 -2.42
N LEU A 152 -11.43 -7.60 -3.56
CA LEU A 152 -11.69 -8.12 -4.90
C LEU A 152 -10.37 -8.12 -5.66
N ASN A 153 -10.08 -9.17 -6.42
CA ASN A 153 -8.86 -9.17 -7.23
C ASN A 153 -8.97 -8.09 -8.32
N LYS A 154 -7.81 -7.55 -8.73
CA LYS A 154 -7.76 -6.44 -9.69
C LYS A 154 -8.45 -6.76 -11.00
N GLU A 155 -8.27 -7.99 -11.50
CA GLU A 155 -8.84 -8.43 -12.78
C GLU A 155 -10.37 -8.41 -12.78
N GLN A 156 -11.00 -8.94 -11.72
CA GLN A 156 -12.45 -8.97 -11.56
C GLN A 156 -13.02 -7.56 -11.39
N ALA A 157 -12.34 -6.70 -10.62
CA ALA A 157 -12.74 -5.32 -10.44
C ALA A 157 -12.79 -4.58 -11.78
N VAL A 158 -11.72 -4.68 -12.57
CA VAL A 158 -11.61 -4.01 -13.87
C VAL A 158 -12.57 -4.62 -14.90
N GLU A 159 -12.82 -5.92 -14.85
CA GLU A 159 -13.82 -6.56 -15.70
C GLU A 159 -15.25 -6.07 -15.40
N LEU A 160 -15.62 -5.91 -14.13
CA LEU A 160 -16.92 -5.34 -13.76
C LEU A 160 -17.08 -3.91 -14.25
N ILE A 161 -16.01 -3.10 -14.18
CA ILE A 161 -16.01 -1.74 -14.70
C ILE A 161 -16.15 -1.75 -16.22
N ALA A 162 -15.41 -2.60 -16.94
CA ALA A 162 -15.51 -2.72 -18.39
C ALA A 162 -16.93 -3.11 -18.82
N ARG A 163 -17.55 -4.06 -18.11
CA ARG A 163 -18.95 -4.42 -18.32
C ARG A 163 -19.88 -3.24 -18.10
N ALA A 164 -19.71 -2.48 -17.02
CA ALA A 164 -20.55 -1.33 -16.71
C ALA A 164 -20.42 -0.23 -17.77
N LEU A 165 -19.21 0.03 -18.28
CA LEU A 165 -18.98 0.99 -19.36
C LEU A 165 -19.67 0.60 -20.68
N ALA A 166 -19.84 -0.70 -20.92
CA ALA A 166 -20.52 -1.23 -22.10
C ALA A 166 -22.04 -1.31 -21.94
N MET A 167 -22.59 -1.07 -20.74
CA MET A 167 -24.03 -1.02 -20.52
C MET A 167 -24.59 0.35 -20.90
N ASP A 168 -25.69 0.37 -21.65
CA ASP A 168 -26.47 1.59 -21.82
C ASP A 168 -27.06 2.01 -20.46
N PRO A 169 -27.01 3.31 -20.10
CA PRO A 169 -27.66 3.79 -18.89
C PRO A 169 -29.17 3.51 -18.98
N PRO A 170 -29.84 3.15 -17.87
CA PRO A 170 -31.27 2.97 -17.87
C PRO A 170 -31.92 4.25 -18.40
N LYS A 171 -32.74 4.12 -19.44
CA LYS A 171 -33.53 5.25 -19.95
C LYS A 171 -34.35 5.75 -18.78
N THR A 172 -34.10 7.00 -18.37
CA THR A 172 -34.92 7.69 -17.38
C THR A 172 -36.34 7.71 -17.95
N GLU A 173 -37.19 6.78 -17.52
CA GLU A 173 -38.61 6.90 -17.77
C GLU A 173 -39.03 8.24 -17.15
N GLU A 174 -39.41 9.17 -18.02
CA GLU A 174 -40.08 10.40 -17.60
C GLU A 174 -41.27 9.97 -16.74
N LEU A 175 -41.14 10.14 -15.43
CA LEU A 175 -42.26 10.10 -14.50
C LEU A 175 -43.22 11.21 -14.94
N ARG A 176 -44.17 10.84 -15.79
CA ARG A 176 -45.35 11.63 -16.13
C ARG A 176 -46.43 11.44 -15.09
#